data_AF-A0A976JJJ6-F1
#
_entry.id   AF-A0A976JJJ6-F1
#
_cell.length_a   1.000
_cell.length_b   1.000
_cell.length_c   1.000
_cell.angle_alpha   90.00
_cell.angle_beta   90.00
_cell.angle_gamma   90.00
#
_symmetry.space_group_name_H-M   'P 1'
#
loop_
_entity.id
_entity.type
_entity.pdbx_description
1 polymer ?
#
loop_
_entity_poly.entity_id
_entity_poly.type
_entity_poly.pdbx_seq_one_letter_code
_entity_poly.pdbx_strand_id
1 'polypeptide(L)'
;MSKSEVNSLFNDFLNHPKLVFSANNTGCESKADLMAEIAHQKGHEVSKIWVRPMNSTDNFPVYLNEAKTESTVWNYHVAIQVKMKTSSGTETMIIDPSLFDEPVTMDTWSKRISSLSDEYDYDLEFKESSREAFFGPEDMVTSETRARALAKRDDILSNSGNLNDPVVRDGYLMKLRGQYVDDLMKKNPQDFETLEELLLNQKFNMWFKTPLQIEQIKQLLDQKPRFYGIKSSDIKSKIDFSSPDASFELKKYFWKKIGKAFERLSSKSEE
;
A
#
# COMPACT_ATOMS: atom_id res chain seq x y z
N MET A 1 -26.49 8.97 8.44
CA MET A 1 -25.94 10.32 8.67
C MET A 1 -26.49 11.30 7.62
N SER A 2 -26.55 12.60 7.90
CA SER A 2 -26.83 13.67 6.94
C SER A 2 -25.54 14.07 6.20
N LYS A 3 -25.65 14.79 5.08
CA LYS A 3 -24.47 15.31 4.36
C LYS A 3 -23.55 16.15 5.27
N SER A 4 -24.12 16.96 6.15
CA SER A 4 -23.35 17.78 7.10
C SER A 4 -22.57 16.91 8.08
N GLU A 5 -23.16 15.84 8.60
CA GLU A 5 -22.48 14.91 9.52
C GLU A 5 -21.35 14.16 8.81
N VAL A 6 -21.57 13.70 7.58
CA VAL A 6 -20.55 13.00 6.78
C VAL A 6 -19.36 13.93 6.49
N ASN A 7 -19.62 15.18 6.11
CA ASN A 7 -18.57 16.18 5.89
C ASN A 7 -17.84 16.57 7.18
N SER A 8 -18.56 16.67 8.30
CA SER A 8 -17.94 16.90 9.61
C SER A 8 -16.98 15.76 9.96
N LEU A 9 -17.43 14.53 9.77
CA LEU A 9 -16.64 13.34 10.07
C LEU A 9 -15.38 13.26 9.18
N PHE A 10 -15.50 13.58 7.89
CA PHE A 10 -14.35 13.70 6.99
C PHE A 10 -13.32 14.72 7.50
N ASN A 11 -13.79 15.91 7.87
CA ASN A 11 -12.93 16.97 8.41
C ASN A 11 -12.28 16.56 9.74
N ASP A 12 -13.00 15.84 10.60
CA ASP A 12 -12.45 15.30 11.85
C ASP A 12 -11.27 14.36 11.56
N PHE A 13 -11.40 13.48 10.55
CA PHE A 13 -10.32 12.57 10.17
C PHE A 13 -9.13 13.29 9.57
N LEU A 14 -9.37 14.20 8.62
CA LEU A 14 -8.32 14.95 7.93
C LEU A 14 -7.45 15.73 8.91
N ASN A 15 -8.06 16.25 9.98
CA ASN A 15 -7.37 17.04 11.01
C ASN A 15 -6.89 16.21 12.21
N HIS A 16 -7.10 14.90 12.22
CA HIS A 16 -6.72 14.07 13.36
C HIS A 16 -5.20 13.85 13.39
N PRO A 17 -4.50 14.17 14.49
CA PRO A 17 -3.02 14.19 14.52
C PRO A 17 -2.36 12.82 14.32
N LYS A 18 -3.08 11.72 14.56
CA LYS A 18 -2.60 10.35 14.32
C LYS A 18 -2.88 9.82 12.91
N LEU A 19 -3.71 10.49 12.11
CA LEU A 19 -4.09 10.03 10.78
C LEU A 19 -3.24 10.74 9.72
N VAL A 20 -2.12 10.10 9.36
CA VAL A 20 -1.20 10.63 8.33
C VAL A 20 -1.57 10.05 6.96
N PHE A 21 -2.36 10.79 6.19
CA PHE A 21 -2.83 10.37 4.86
C PHE A 21 -1.87 10.67 3.71
N SER A 22 -0.71 11.27 3.96
CA SER A 22 0.34 11.35 2.93
C SER A 22 1.12 10.04 2.76
N ALA A 23 1.03 9.14 3.73
CA ALA A 23 1.70 7.84 3.76
C ALA A 23 0.81 6.73 3.16
N ASN A 24 0.59 6.74 1.85
CA ASN A 24 -0.41 5.90 1.17
C ASN A 24 0.01 4.44 0.91
N ASN A 25 1.21 4.04 1.32
CA ASN A 25 1.75 2.73 0.97
C ASN A 25 1.54 1.65 2.05
N THR A 26 1.18 2.05 3.28
CA THR A 26 1.06 1.14 4.42
C THR A 26 0.02 1.65 5.42
N GLY A 27 -0.59 0.72 6.16
CA GLY A 27 -1.41 1.05 7.32
C GLY A 27 -2.82 1.56 6.98
N CYS A 28 -3.32 1.32 5.76
CA CYS A 28 -4.70 1.63 5.39
C CYS A 28 -5.69 0.97 6.36
N GLU A 29 -5.40 -0.24 6.83
CA GLU A 29 -6.17 -0.96 7.85
C GLU A 29 -6.17 -0.26 9.21
N SER A 30 -5.03 0.30 9.62
CA SER A 30 -4.90 1.00 10.90
C SER A 30 -5.59 2.36 10.86
N LYS A 31 -5.51 3.06 9.73
CA LYS A 31 -6.22 4.33 9.50
C LYS A 31 -7.73 4.11 9.46
N ALA A 32 -8.20 3.15 8.65
CA ALA A 32 -9.62 2.80 8.58
C ALA A 32 -10.17 2.35 9.94
N ASP A 33 -9.36 1.68 10.75
CA ASP A 33 -9.75 1.30 12.10
C ASP A 33 -9.90 2.49 13.06
N LEU A 34 -8.92 3.39 13.09
CA LEU A 34 -9.02 4.59 13.91
C LEU A 34 -10.15 5.51 13.45
N MET A 35 -10.38 5.63 12.13
CA MET A 35 -11.53 6.38 11.60
C MET A 35 -12.86 5.79 12.08
N ALA A 36 -12.99 4.45 12.07
CA ALA A 36 -14.19 3.80 12.59
C ALA A 36 -14.38 4.00 14.10
N GLU A 37 -13.31 3.92 14.89
CA GLU A 37 -13.37 4.20 16.32
C GLU A 37 -13.84 5.63 16.60
N ILE A 38 -13.29 6.63 15.90
CA ILE A 38 -13.69 8.03 16.03
C ILE A 38 -15.16 8.22 15.65
N ALA A 39 -15.63 7.57 14.58
CA ALA A 39 -17.03 7.63 14.17
C ALA A 39 -17.96 7.02 15.23
N HIS A 40 -17.60 5.86 15.77
CA HIS A 40 -18.37 5.19 16.83
C HIS A 40 -18.42 6.02 18.12
N GLN A 41 -17.31 6.64 18.53
CA GLN A 41 -17.27 7.56 19.67
C GLN A 41 -18.20 8.78 19.49
N LYS A 42 -18.50 9.16 18.24
CA LYS A 42 -19.46 10.21 17.88
C LYS A 42 -20.90 9.70 17.72
N GLY A 43 -21.16 8.42 17.98
CA GLY A 43 -22.48 7.80 17.87
C GLY A 43 -22.89 7.50 16.43
N HIS A 44 -21.92 7.30 15.53
CA HIS A 44 -22.16 6.94 14.13
C HIS A 44 -21.75 5.49 13.86
N GLU A 45 -22.66 4.73 13.26
CA GLU A 45 -22.37 3.41 12.69
C GLU A 45 -21.69 3.56 11.33
N VAL A 46 -20.58 2.85 11.14
CA VAL A 46 -19.80 2.83 9.91
C VAL A 46 -19.38 1.39 9.61
N SER A 47 -19.26 1.04 8.34
CA SER A 47 -18.69 -0.25 7.93
C SER A 47 -17.39 -0.04 7.15
N LYS A 48 -16.66 -1.13 6.86
CA LYS A 48 -15.41 -1.06 6.08
C LYS A 48 -15.62 -1.65 4.69
N ILE A 49 -15.04 -1.01 3.69
CA ILE A 49 -14.96 -1.54 2.33
C ILE A 49 -13.53 -1.98 2.05
N TRP A 50 -13.37 -3.24 1.67
CA TRP A 50 -12.09 -3.82 1.29
C TRP A 50 -12.03 -3.97 -0.22
N VAL A 51 -10.86 -3.73 -0.79
CA VAL A 51 -10.56 -4.04 -2.18
C VAL A 51 -9.26 -4.82 -2.26
N ARG A 52 -9.23 -5.87 -3.07
CA ARG A 52 -8.06 -6.71 -3.30
C ARG A 52 -8.15 -7.36 -4.68
N PRO A 53 -7.04 -7.80 -5.27
CA PRO A 53 -7.09 -8.66 -6.45
C PRO A 53 -7.83 -9.96 -6.13
N MET A 54 -8.58 -10.49 -7.10
CA MET A 54 -9.23 -11.80 -6.95
C MET A 54 -8.23 -12.91 -6.61
N ASN A 55 -7.02 -12.83 -7.14
CA ASN A 55 -5.92 -13.69 -6.76
C ASN A 55 -5.09 -13.05 -5.63
N SER A 56 -5.18 -13.63 -4.43
CA SER A 56 -4.57 -13.10 -3.19
C SER A 56 -3.04 -12.90 -3.18
N THR A 57 -2.31 -13.39 -4.20
CA THR A 57 -0.86 -13.15 -4.32
C THR A 57 -0.50 -11.95 -5.18
N ASP A 58 -1.50 -11.36 -5.85
CA ASP A 58 -1.27 -10.31 -6.82
C ASP A 58 -1.28 -8.93 -6.15
N ASN A 59 -0.82 -7.93 -6.88
CA ASN A 59 -0.93 -6.53 -6.48
C ASN A 59 -1.59 -5.76 -7.62
N PHE A 60 -2.28 -4.67 -7.30
CA PHE A 60 -2.90 -3.79 -8.26
C PHE A 60 -2.34 -2.36 -8.15
N PRO A 61 -2.06 -1.70 -9.27
CA PRO A 61 -1.65 -0.31 -9.28
C PRO A 61 -2.85 0.63 -9.09
N VAL A 62 -2.61 1.80 -8.49
CA VAL A 62 -3.62 2.85 -8.28
C VAL A 62 -3.00 4.24 -8.40
N TYR A 63 -3.76 5.22 -8.92
CA TYR A 63 -3.38 6.63 -8.89
C TYR A 63 -3.75 7.28 -7.56
N LEU A 64 -2.76 7.88 -6.89
CA LEU A 64 -2.92 8.59 -5.63
C LEU A 64 -3.53 9.98 -5.79
N ASN A 65 -3.47 10.57 -6.98
CA ASN A 65 -4.01 11.89 -7.26
C ASN A 65 -4.80 11.95 -8.57
N GLU A 66 -5.68 12.95 -8.70
CA GLU A 66 -6.51 13.13 -9.90
C GLU A 66 -5.72 13.40 -11.16
N ALA A 67 -4.59 14.09 -11.02
CA ALA A 67 -3.69 14.40 -12.13
C ALA A 67 -3.02 13.15 -12.73
N LYS A 68 -3.16 11.98 -12.10
CA LYS A 68 -2.54 10.72 -12.51
C LYS A 68 -1.02 10.82 -12.64
N THR A 69 -0.41 11.67 -11.81
CA THR A 69 1.05 11.89 -11.78
C THR A 69 1.72 11.15 -10.64
N GLU A 70 0.93 10.65 -9.67
CA GLU A 70 1.40 9.84 -8.56
C GLU A 70 0.65 8.52 -8.54
N SER A 71 1.38 7.40 -8.50
CA SER A 71 0.83 6.06 -8.39
C SER A 71 1.47 5.27 -7.26
N THR A 72 0.81 4.20 -6.84
CA THR A 72 1.36 3.17 -5.96
C THR A 72 0.80 1.81 -6.31
N VAL A 73 1.29 0.77 -5.63
CA VAL A 73 0.87 -0.62 -5.83
C VAL A 73 0.45 -1.21 -4.50
N TRP A 74 -0.74 -1.81 -4.46
CA TRP A 74 -1.33 -2.40 -3.26
C TRP A 74 -1.65 -3.87 -3.48
N ASN A 75 -1.50 -4.70 -2.45
CA ASN A 75 -2.07 -6.06 -2.43
C ASN A 75 -3.49 -6.09 -1.86
N TYR A 76 -3.88 -5.05 -1.14
CA TYR A 76 -5.24 -4.73 -0.74
C TYR A 76 -5.31 -3.26 -0.31
N HIS A 77 -6.51 -2.70 -0.29
CA HIS A 77 -6.80 -1.42 0.33
C HIS A 77 -8.11 -1.49 1.11
N VAL A 78 -8.24 -0.60 2.10
CA VAL A 78 -9.44 -0.52 2.93
C VAL A 78 -9.74 0.92 3.30
N ALA A 79 -11.01 1.27 3.20
CA ALA A 79 -11.55 2.54 3.65
C ALA A 79 -12.81 2.30 4.51
N ILE A 80 -13.33 3.35 5.12
CA ILE A 80 -14.62 3.30 5.81
C ILE A 80 -15.74 3.74 4.85
N GLN A 81 -16.92 3.18 5.04
CA GLN A 81 -18.13 3.56 4.34
C GLN A 81 -19.25 3.91 5.33
N VAL A 82 -20.07 4.87 4.94
CA VAL A 82 -21.18 5.38 5.75
C VAL A 82 -22.46 5.46 4.93
N LYS A 83 -23.60 5.32 5.60
CA LYS A 83 -24.92 5.52 4.97
C LYS A 83 -25.36 6.98 5.15
N MET A 84 -25.42 7.72 4.04
CA MET A 84 -25.85 9.11 3.99
C MET A 84 -27.32 9.22 3.57
N LYS A 85 -28.12 9.98 4.31
CA LYS A 85 -29.50 10.31 3.96
C LYS A 85 -29.49 11.41 2.89
N THR A 86 -30.18 11.17 1.79
CA THR A 86 -30.40 12.11 0.69
C THR A 86 -31.90 12.43 0.57
N SER A 87 -32.27 13.36 -0.30
CA SER A 87 -33.69 13.62 -0.61
C SER A 87 -34.38 12.44 -1.30
N SER A 88 -33.62 11.56 -1.95
CA SER A 88 -34.13 10.40 -2.70
C SER A 88 -34.02 9.07 -1.95
N GLY A 89 -33.39 9.05 -0.76
CA GLY A 89 -33.25 7.83 0.04
C GLY A 89 -31.95 7.80 0.83
N THR A 90 -31.24 6.67 0.76
CA THR A 90 -29.95 6.48 1.41
C THR A 90 -28.89 6.15 0.36
N GLU A 91 -27.75 6.80 0.45
CA GLU A 91 -26.60 6.61 -0.43
C GLU A 91 -25.39 6.13 0.38
N THR A 92 -24.59 5.24 -0.20
CA THR A 92 -23.33 4.80 0.44
C THR A 92 -22.21 5.74 0.04
N MET A 93 -21.60 6.37 1.04
CA MET A 93 -20.45 7.24 0.86
C MET A 93 -19.19 6.56 1.41
N ILE A 94 -18.09 6.65 0.69
CA ILE A 94 -16.76 6.22 1.10
C ILE A 94 -16.01 7.43 1.61
N ILE A 95 -15.37 7.31 2.78
CA ILE A 95 -14.47 8.32 3.31
C ILE A 95 -13.05 7.76 3.23
N ASP A 96 -12.27 8.29 2.30
CA ASP A 96 -10.89 7.89 2.05
C ASP A 96 -9.99 9.10 1.76
N PRO A 97 -9.51 9.80 2.81
CA PRO A 97 -8.64 10.96 2.65
C PRO A 97 -7.27 10.63 2.04
N SER A 98 -6.95 9.34 1.81
CA SER A 98 -5.73 8.95 1.11
C SER A 98 -5.82 9.12 -0.41
N LEU A 99 -7.04 9.19 -0.95
CA LEU A 99 -7.33 9.26 -2.39
C LEU A 99 -8.19 10.44 -2.80
N PHE A 100 -8.96 11.00 -1.87
CA PHE A 100 -9.98 12.03 -2.14
C PHE A 100 -9.96 13.15 -1.11
N ASP A 101 -10.25 14.36 -1.55
CA ASP A 101 -10.36 15.56 -0.70
C ASP A 101 -11.79 15.75 -0.14
N GLU A 102 -12.71 14.83 -0.45
CA GLU A 102 -14.08 14.81 0.06
C GLU A 102 -14.64 13.38 0.14
N PRO A 103 -15.75 13.16 0.88
CA PRO A 103 -16.50 11.91 0.81
C PRO A 103 -17.05 11.67 -0.60
N VAL A 104 -16.83 10.48 -1.14
CA VAL A 104 -17.23 10.12 -2.51
C VAL A 104 -18.19 8.94 -2.52
N THR A 105 -18.88 8.70 -3.65
CA THR A 105 -19.73 7.51 -3.79
C THR A 105 -18.88 6.24 -3.96
N MET A 106 -19.48 5.07 -3.72
CA MET A 106 -18.82 3.79 -3.99
C MET A 106 -18.36 3.66 -5.45
N ASP A 107 -19.16 4.12 -6.41
CA ASP A 107 -18.83 4.09 -7.84
C ASP A 107 -17.63 5.01 -8.16
N THR A 108 -17.60 6.21 -7.58
CA THR A 108 -16.47 7.13 -7.74
C THR A 108 -15.18 6.53 -7.14
N TRP A 109 -15.27 5.92 -5.96
CA TRP A 109 -14.14 5.29 -5.28
C TRP A 109 -13.62 4.06 -6.05
N SER A 110 -14.51 3.15 -6.47
CA SER A 110 -14.12 1.97 -7.24
C SER A 110 -13.50 2.34 -8.58
N LYS A 111 -14.08 3.31 -9.32
CA LYS A 111 -13.50 3.80 -10.58
C LYS A 111 -12.10 4.38 -10.40
N ARG A 112 -11.83 5.12 -9.31
CA ARG A 112 -10.48 5.62 -9.05
C ARG A 112 -9.50 4.47 -8.85
N ILE A 113 -9.88 3.48 -8.06
CA ILE A 113 -9.01 2.35 -7.72
C ILE A 113 -8.80 1.43 -8.93
N SER A 114 -9.85 1.17 -9.70
CA SER A 114 -9.78 0.34 -10.90
C SER A 114 -9.17 1.06 -12.11
N SER A 115 -8.94 2.38 -12.04
CA SER A 115 -8.50 3.16 -13.21
C SER A 115 -7.20 2.68 -13.87
N LEU A 116 -6.32 2.01 -13.12
CA LEU A 116 -5.16 1.31 -13.66
C LEU A 116 -5.40 -0.21 -13.73
N SER A 117 -6.30 -0.75 -12.93
CA SER A 117 -6.62 -2.19 -12.99
C SER A 117 -7.19 -2.58 -14.35
N ASP A 118 -8.03 -1.72 -14.95
CA ASP A 118 -8.57 -1.92 -16.30
C ASP A 118 -7.48 -1.86 -17.38
N GLU A 119 -6.43 -1.07 -17.16
CA GLU A 119 -5.28 -0.95 -18.07
C GLU A 119 -4.35 -2.18 -18.00
N TYR A 120 -4.35 -2.88 -16.86
CA TYR A 120 -3.45 -4.02 -16.59
C TYR A 120 -4.20 -5.35 -16.38
N ASP A 121 -5.48 -5.43 -16.76
CA ASP A 121 -6.33 -6.63 -16.70
C ASP A 121 -6.39 -7.29 -15.31
N TYR A 122 -6.62 -6.49 -14.26
CA TYR A 122 -6.80 -6.99 -12.89
C TYR A 122 -8.28 -7.03 -12.49
N ASP A 123 -8.77 -8.23 -12.16
CA ASP A 123 -10.04 -8.38 -11.47
C ASP A 123 -9.93 -8.01 -9.99
N LEU A 124 -10.64 -6.97 -9.58
CA LEU A 124 -10.71 -6.53 -8.19
C LEU A 124 -11.98 -7.04 -7.51
N GLU A 125 -11.83 -7.66 -6.34
CA GLU A 125 -12.92 -8.00 -5.44
C GLU A 125 -13.14 -6.85 -4.45
N PHE A 126 -14.35 -6.28 -4.49
CA PHE A 126 -14.82 -5.30 -3.50
C PHE A 126 -15.71 -6.01 -2.48
N LYS A 127 -15.33 -5.95 -1.20
CA LYS A 127 -16.03 -6.67 -0.13
C LYS A 127 -16.34 -5.76 1.04
N GLU A 128 -17.63 -5.56 1.29
CA GLU A 128 -18.09 -4.95 2.54
C GLU A 128 -17.83 -5.91 3.70
N SER A 129 -17.24 -5.37 4.76
CA SER A 129 -17.19 -6.04 6.05
C SER A 129 -18.25 -5.42 6.95
N SER A 130 -19.19 -6.24 7.43
CA SER A 130 -20.11 -5.85 8.49
C SER A 130 -19.40 -5.65 9.83
N ARG A 131 -18.09 -5.93 9.92
CA ARG A 131 -17.28 -5.59 11.08
C ARG A 131 -16.94 -4.11 11.00
N GLU A 132 -17.62 -3.34 11.86
CA GLU A 132 -17.52 -1.88 11.94
C GLU A 132 -16.08 -1.43 12.28
N ALA A 133 -15.30 -2.28 12.95
CA ALA A 133 -13.89 -2.09 13.24
C ALA A 133 -13.11 -3.41 13.10
N PHE A 134 -11.79 -3.36 13.17
CA PHE A 134 -10.97 -4.54 13.42
C PHE A 134 -11.19 -5.01 14.88
N PHE A 135 -11.74 -4.14 15.75
CA PHE A 135 -12.06 -4.37 17.17
C PHE A 135 -13.33 -3.62 17.61
N GLY A 136 -14.51 -4.08 17.18
CA GLY A 136 -15.76 -3.72 17.86
C GLY A 136 -15.73 -4.24 19.31
N PRO A 137 -16.45 -3.61 20.26
CA PRO A 137 -16.56 -4.13 21.63
C PRO A 137 -17.14 -5.55 21.69
N GLU A 138 -17.83 -6.00 20.65
CA GLU A 138 -18.38 -7.35 20.48
C GLU A 138 -17.46 -8.34 19.75
N ASP A 139 -16.31 -7.90 19.20
CA ASP A 139 -15.34 -8.84 18.65
C ASP A 139 -14.82 -9.70 19.81
N MET A 140 -15.10 -11.01 19.76
CA MET A 140 -14.74 -12.04 20.75
C MET A 140 -13.22 -12.24 20.86
N VAL A 141 -12.54 -11.18 21.26
CA VAL A 141 -11.11 -11.04 21.38
C VAL A 141 -10.88 -10.88 22.87
N THR A 142 -10.02 -11.72 23.45
CA THR A 142 -9.62 -11.51 24.85
C THR A 142 -9.08 -10.10 25.02
N SER A 143 -9.27 -9.48 26.20
CA SER A 143 -8.77 -8.14 26.50
C SER A 143 -7.28 -7.95 26.11
N GLU A 144 -6.48 -9.01 26.27
CA GLU A 144 -5.08 -9.07 25.86
C GLU A 144 -4.87 -9.00 24.35
N THR A 145 -5.68 -9.72 23.56
CA THR A 145 -5.54 -9.72 22.10
C THR A 145 -6.00 -8.38 21.50
N ARG A 146 -7.01 -7.74 22.11
CA ARG A 146 -7.42 -6.38 21.75
C ARG A 146 -6.32 -5.38 22.09
N ALA A 147 -5.72 -5.46 23.28
CA ALA A 147 -4.63 -4.59 23.68
C ALA A 147 -3.41 -4.70 22.74
N ARG A 148 -3.00 -5.92 22.37
CA ARG A 148 -1.89 -6.14 21.42
C ARG A 148 -2.17 -5.52 20.06
N ALA A 149 -3.40 -5.61 19.59
CA ALA A 149 -3.75 -5.09 18.28
C ALA A 149 -3.89 -3.56 18.27
N LEU A 150 -4.43 -2.96 19.34
CA LEU A 150 -4.41 -1.51 19.54
C LEU A 150 -2.97 -0.99 19.59
N ALA A 151 -2.08 -1.68 20.32
CA ALA A 151 -0.66 -1.32 20.36
C ALA A 151 0.00 -1.37 18.98
N LYS A 152 -0.31 -2.41 18.18
CA LYS A 152 0.18 -2.52 16.79
C LYS A 152 -0.38 -1.40 15.90
N ARG A 153 -1.66 -1.06 16.03
CA ARG A 153 -2.28 0.05 15.31
C ARG A 153 -1.58 1.37 15.64
N ASP A 154 -1.40 1.66 16.92
CA ASP A 154 -0.72 2.88 17.38
C ASP A 154 0.74 2.94 16.90
N ASP A 155 1.45 1.81 16.87
CA ASP A 155 2.81 1.69 16.30
C ASP A 155 2.83 2.03 14.81
N ILE A 156 1.93 1.43 14.02
CA ILE A 156 1.80 1.72 12.58
C ILE A 156 1.49 3.20 12.34
N LEU A 157 0.53 3.76 13.08
CA LEU A 157 0.13 5.17 12.92
C LEU A 157 1.27 6.11 13.29
N SER A 158 2.00 5.83 14.38
CA SER A 158 3.12 6.67 14.85
C SER A 158 4.32 6.61 13.91
N ASN A 159 4.58 5.46 13.29
CA ASN A 159 5.74 5.28 12.42
C ASN A 159 5.44 5.63 10.96
N SER A 160 4.18 5.61 10.50
CA SER A 160 3.79 5.80 9.10
C SER A 160 4.30 7.10 8.44
N GLY A 161 4.62 8.14 9.21
CA GLY A 161 5.23 9.39 8.70
C GLY A 161 6.74 9.53 8.91
N ASN A 162 7.39 8.58 9.59
CA ASN A 162 8.80 8.67 9.93
C ASN A 162 9.68 8.12 8.79
N LEU A 163 10.20 8.98 7.91
CA LEU A 163 11.16 8.57 6.88
C LEU A 163 12.50 8.05 7.44
N ASN A 164 12.74 8.14 8.76
CA ASN A 164 13.87 7.45 9.40
C ASN A 164 13.53 6.00 9.77
N ASP A 165 12.25 5.62 9.78
CA ASP A 165 11.83 4.22 9.87
C ASP A 165 12.22 3.50 8.57
N PRO A 166 13.02 2.41 8.62
CA PRO A 166 13.51 1.73 7.43
C PRO A 166 12.41 1.17 6.52
N VAL A 167 11.26 0.79 7.06
CA VAL A 167 10.12 0.22 6.31
C VAL A 167 9.35 1.32 5.60
N VAL A 168 9.09 2.44 6.29
CA VAL A 168 8.42 3.60 5.70
C VAL A 168 9.30 4.27 4.66
N ARG A 169 10.60 4.39 4.96
CA ARG A 169 11.61 4.87 4.01
C ARG A 169 11.70 4.00 2.77
N ASP A 170 11.72 2.67 2.93
CA ASP A 170 11.83 1.78 1.78
C ASP A 170 10.53 1.75 0.95
N GLY A 171 9.34 1.83 1.58
CA GLY A 171 8.07 2.04 0.88
C GLY A 171 8.00 3.36 0.12
N TYR A 172 8.54 4.45 0.68
CA TYR A 172 8.68 5.74 0.00
C TYR A 172 9.70 5.69 -1.15
N LEU A 173 10.84 5.04 -0.95
CA LEU A 173 11.83 4.85 -1.99
C LEU A 173 11.30 3.95 -3.11
N MET A 174 10.48 2.94 -2.80
CA MET A 174 9.78 2.12 -3.80
C MET A 174 8.82 2.96 -4.67
N LYS A 175 8.16 3.99 -4.13
CA LYS A 175 7.33 4.96 -4.89
C LYS A 175 8.17 5.72 -5.94
N LEU A 176 9.33 6.24 -5.54
CA LEU A 176 10.25 6.93 -6.46
C LEU A 176 10.84 5.97 -7.50
N ARG A 177 11.05 4.70 -7.12
CA ARG A 177 11.59 3.65 -8.00
C ARG A 177 10.56 3.18 -9.04
N GLY A 178 9.29 3.05 -8.67
CA GLY A 178 8.19 2.74 -9.61
C GLY A 178 7.99 3.84 -10.64
N GLN A 179 7.88 5.09 -10.20
CA GLN A 179 7.71 6.23 -11.10
C GLN A 179 8.88 6.42 -12.07
N TYR A 180 10.13 6.20 -11.62
CA TYR A 180 11.30 6.24 -12.50
C TYR A 180 11.29 5.11 -13.53
N VAL A 181 10.90 3.89 -13.13
CA VAL A 181 10.77 2.74 -14.05
C VAL A 181 9.66 2.98 -15.07
N ASP A 182 8.52 3.50 -14.64
CA ASP A 182 7.38 3.83 -15.51
C ASP A 182 7.75 4.92 -16.53
N ASP A 183 8.46 5.96 -16.10
CA ASP A 183 8.96 7.01 -16.98
C ASP A 183 10.00 6.49 -17.98
N LEU A 184 10.83 5.54 -17.57
CA LEU A 184 11.86 4.94 -18.41
C LEU A 184 11.22 4.03 -19.47
N MET A 185 10.26 3.19 -19.08
CA MET A 185 9.47 2.36 -19.99
C MET A 185 8.72 3.20 -21.02
N LYS A 186 8.17 4.35 -20.62
CA LYS A 186 7.45 5.26 -21.53
C LYS A 186 8.37 5.98 -22.52
N LYS A 187 9.62 6.29 -22.13
CA LYS A 187 10.54 7.12 -22.93
C LYS A 187 11.55 6.32 -23.75
N ASN A 188 11.98 5.16 -23.28
CA ASN A 188 12.91 4.27 -23.96
C ASN A 188 12.73 2.81 -23.51
N PRO A 189 11.83 2.05 -24.16
CA PRO A 189 11.63 0.62 -23.88
C PRO A 189 12.92 -0.21 -24.01
N GLN A 190 13.79 0.13 -24.96
CA GLN A 190 15.10 -0.50 -25.12
C GLN A 190 16.05 -0.25 -23.92
N ASP A 191 15.92 0.87 -23.20
CA ASP A 191 16.75 1.16 -22.02
C ASP A 191 16.31 0.34 -20.79
N PHE A 192 15.07 -0.15 -20.79
CA PHE A 192 14.59 -1.09 -19.79
C PHE A 192 15.22 -2.49 -19.98
N GLU A 193 15.51 -2.90 -21.22
CA GLU A 193 16.26 -4.14 -21.48
C GLU A 193 17.73 -4.02 -21.02
N THR A 194 18.30 -2.81 -21.00
CA THR A 194 19.63 -2.49 -20.45
C THR A 194 19.60 -1.97 -19.01
N LEU A 195 18.55 -2.26 -18.23
CA LEU A 195 18.45 -1.89 -16.81
C LEU A 195 19.74 -2.22 -16.02
N GLU A 196 20.43 -3.30 -16.39
CA GLU A 196 21.70 -3.72 -15.79
C GLU A 196 22.83 -2.67 -15.95
N GLU A 197 22.86 -1.89 -17.04
CA GLU A 197 23.80 -0.78 -17.26
C GLU A 197 23.38 0.50 -16.52
N LEU A 198 22.07 0.75 -16.37
CA LEU A 198 21.54 1.88 -15.60
C LEU A 198 21.71 1.70 -14.09
N LEU A 199 21.60 0.46 -13.58
CA LEU A 199 21.92 0.09 -12.20
C LEU A 199 23.40 0.38 -11.84
N LEU A 200 24.27 0.50 -12.84
CA LEU A 200 25.71 0.82 -12.70
C LEU A 200 26.02 2.33 -12.79
N ASN A 201 25.03 3.19 -13.09
CA ASN A 201 25.22 4.64 -13.10
C ASN A 201 25.66 5.15 -11.72
N GLN A 202 26.69 5.99 -11.68
CA GLN A 202 27.29 6.51 -10.44
C GLN A 202 26.26 7.20 -9.52
N LYS A 203 25.26 7.92 -10.05
CA LYS A 203 24.18 8.53 -9.26
C LYS A 203 23.26 7.48 -8.65
N PHE A 204 22.91 6.46 -9.43
CA PHE A 204 22.12 5.34 -8.96
C PHE A 204 22.89 4.56 -7.88
N ASN A 205 24.17 4.27 -8.08
CA ASN A 205 25.08 3.64 -7.10
C ASN A 205 25.20 4.41 -5.78
N MET A 206 25.22 5.75 -5.81
CA MET A 206 25.20 6.56 -4.59
C MET A 206 23.89 6.44 -3.78
N TRP A 207 22.77 6.07 -4.42
CA TRP A 207 21.47 5.92 -3.78
C TRP A 207 21.31 4.61 -2.99
N PHE A 208 22.31 3.70 -3.06
CA PHE A 208 22.40 2.45 -2.30
C PHE A 208 23.22 2.57 -1.02
N LYS A 209 23.72 3.78 -0.70
CA LYS A 209 24.76 4.05 0.31
C LYS A 209 24.38 3.88 1.78
N THR A 210 23.15 3.47 2.12
CA THR A 210 22.97 2.76 3.41
C THR A 210 22.94 1.27 3.11
N PRO A 211 24.10 0.61 3.00
CA PRO A 211 24.14 -0.85 2.88
C PRO A 211 23.45 -1.43 4.11
N LEU A 212 22.50 -2.34 3.88
CA LEU A 212 22.08 -3.22 4.96
C LEU A 212 23.32 -4.01 5.34
N GLN A 213 23.65 -4.04 6.63
CA GLN A 213 24.74 -4.86 7.10
C GLN A 213 24.42 -6.32 6.75
N ILE A 214 25.43 -7.07 6.32
CA ILE A 214 25.27 -8.47 5.89
C ILE A 214 24.49 -9.28 6.92
N GLU A 215 24.79 -9.07 8.20
CA GLU A 215 24.13 -9.74 9.31
C GLU A 215 22.65 -9.38 9.45
N GLN A 216 22.27 -8.13 9.17
CA GLN A 216 20.86 -7.72 9.14
C GLN A 216 20.11 -8.42 7.99
N ILE A 217 20.75 -8.57 6.83
CA ILE A 217 20.15 -9.27 5.68
C ILE A 217 19.95 -10.74 6.02
N LYS A 218 20.97 -11.42 6.56
CA LYS A 218 20.87 -12.82 6.97
C LYS A 218 19.75 -13.02 7.97
N GLN A 219 19.71 -12.20 9.01
CA GLN A 219 18.66 -12.23 10.03
C GLN A 219 17.26 -12.08 9.41
N LEU A 220 17.06 -11.13 8.49
CA LEU A 220 15.79 -10.94 7.80
C LEU A 220 15.40 -12.14 6.93
N LEU A 221 16.37 -12.73 6.21
CA LEU A 221 16.15 -13.91 5.36
C LEU A 221 15.93 -15.20 6.16
N ASP A 222 16.40 -15.27 7.40
CA ASP A 222 16.15 -16.37 8.32
C ASP A 222 14.76 -16.25 8.98
N GLN A 223 14.37 -15.03 9.35
CA GLN A 223 13.08 -14.76 10.01
C GLN A 223 11.89 -14.77 9.05
N LYS A 224 12.11 -14.43 7.78
CA LYS A 224 11.04 -14.34 6.77
C LYS A 224 11.24 -15.43 5.72
N PRO A 225 10.27 -16.34 5.52
CA PRO A 225 10.37 -17.37 4.47
C PRO A 225 10.34 -16.77 3.05
N ARG A 226 9.83 -15.54 2.93
CA ARG A 226 9.89 -14.72 1.72
C ARG A 226 10.35 -13.31 2.08
N PHE A 227 11.27 -12.77 1.29
CA PHE A 227 11.76 -11.40 1.41
C PHE A 227 11.34 -10.64 0.15
N TYR A 228 10.46 -9.65 0.33
CA TYR A 228 9.76 -8.94 -0.76
C TYR A 228 9.17 -9.90 -1.81
N GLY A 229 8.47 -10.95 -1.37
CA GLY A 229 7.81 -11.91 -2.25
C GLY A 229 8.71 -12.99 -2.86
N ILE A 230 10.04 -12.83 -2.83
CA ILE A 230 11.00 -13.85 -3.29
C ILE A 230 11.31 -14.83 -2.17
N LYS A 231 11.35 -16.13 -2.47
CA LYS A 231 11.73 -17.15 -1.47
C LYS A 231 13.13 -16.86 -0.93
N SER A 232 13.26 -16.86 0.39
CA SER A 232 14.55 -16.57 1.03
C SER A 232 15.61 -17.62 0.70
N SER A 233 15.22 -18.88 0.46
CA SER A 233 16.11 -19.93 -0.08
C SER A 233 16.71 -19.57 -1.43
N ASP A 234 15.92 -18.94 -2.30
CA ASP A 234 16.34 -18.57 -3.65
C ASP A 234 17.31 -17.39 -3.60
N ILE A 235 17.14 -16.49 -2.63
CA ILE A 235 18.08 -15.41 -2.36
C ILE A 235 19.38 -15.98 -1.79
N LYS A 236 19.30 -16.83 -0.76
CA LYS A 236 20.46 -17.46 -0.10
C LYS A 236 21.34 -18.27 -1.06
N SER A 237 20.74 -18.87 -2.09
CA SER A 237 21.46 -19.64 -3.10
C SER A 237 22.02 -18.81 -4.26
N LYS A 238 21.64 -17.52 -4.37
CA LYS A 238 22.03 -16.65 -5.49
C LYS A 238 22.91 -15.49 -5.10
N ILE A 239 22.92 -15.11 -3.83
CA ILE A 239 23.73 -14.02 -3.31
C ILE A 239 24.90 -14.57 -2.51
N ASP A 240 26.11 -14.13 -2.83
CA ASP A 240 27.29 -14.39 -2.02
C ASP A 240 27.33 -13.46 -0.81
N PHE A 241 26.88 -13.99 0.34
CA PHE A 241 26.87 -13.27 1.60
C PHE A 241 28.24 -13.15 2.28
N SER A 242 29.30 -13.72 1.70
CA SER A 242 30.68 -13.46 2.14
C SER A 242 31.28 -12.21 1.50
N SER A 243 30.66 -11.71 0.43
CA SER A 243 31.10 -10.51 -0.27
C SER A 243 30.72 -9.23 0.50
N PRO A 244 31.60 -8.23 0.59
CA PRO A 244 31.25 -6.90 1.11
C PRO A 244 30.12 -6.23 0.31
N ASP A 245 29.88 -6.67 -0.92
CA ASP A 245 28.85 -6.16 -1.81
C ASP A 245 27.54 -6.98 -1.77
N ALA A 246 27.36 -7.90 -0.81
CA ALA A 246 26.16 -8.75 -0.72
C ALA A 246 24.84 -7.95 -0.70
N SER A 247 24.86 -6.74 -0.12
CA SER A 247 23.70 -5.83 -0.13
C SER A 247 23.39 -5.32 -1.54
N PHE A 248 24.41 -5.05 -2.35
CA PHE A 248 24.27 -4.64 -3.74
C PHE A 248 23.76 -5.81 -4.60
N GLU A 249 24.37 -6.98 -4.47
CA GLU A 249 23.98 -8.20 -5.18
C GLU A 249 22.54 -8.62 -4.88
N LEU A 250 22.12 -8.56 -3.60
CA LEU A 250 20.73 -8.80 -3.20
C LEU A 250 19.76 -7.93 -3.98
N LYS A 251 20.07 -6.64 -4.10
CA LYS A 251 19.19 -5.67 -4.75
C LYS A 251 19.19 -5.86 -6.26
N LYS A 252 20.35 -6.18 -6.86
CA LYS A 252 20.44 -6.55 -8.29
C LYS A 252 19.57 -7.77 -8.60
N TYR A 253 19.66 -8.81 -7.77
CA TYR A 253 18.84 -10.01 -7.91
C TYR A 253 17.35 -9.72 -7.76
N PHE A 254 16.98 -8.88 -6.78
CA PHE A 254 15.60 -8.46 -6.57
C PHE A 254 15.02 -7.73 -7.80
N TRP A 255 15.73 -6.74 -8.33
CA TRP A 255 15.32 -5.98 -9.51
C TRP A 255 15.18 -6.86 -10.75
N LYS A 256 16.11 -7.80 -10.95
CA LYS A 256 16.02 -8.78 -12.02
C LYS A 256 14.77 -9.65 -11.92
N LYS A 257 14.33 -9.99 -10.70
CA LYS A 257 13.10 -10.78 -10.49
C LYS A 257 11.84 -9.95 -10.70
N ILE A 258 11.86 -8.68 -10.32
CA ILE A 258 10.79 -7.72 -10.61
C ILE A 258 10.64 -7.52 -12.12
N GLY A 259 11.73 -7.20 -12.82
CA GLY A 259 11.70 -6.99 -14.28
C GLY A 259 11.10 -8.20 -15.02
N LYS A 260 11.55 -9.41 -14.67
CA LYS A 260 10.98 -10.66 -15.24
C LYS A 260 9.52 -10.90 -14.91
N ALA A 261 9.04 -10.43 -13.76
CA ALA A 261 7.63 -10.53 -13.43
C ALA A 261 6.82 -9.58 -14.31
N PHE A 262 7.32 -8.35 -14.52
CA PHE A 262 6.71 -7.38 -15.43
C PHE A 262 6.74 -7.81 -16.90
N GLU A 263 7.86 -8.33 -17.41
CA GLU A 263 7.96 -8.86 -18.79
C GLU A 263 6.89 -9.93 -19.08
N ARG A 264 6.58 -10.78 -18.10
CA ARG A 264 5.55 -11.81 -18.22
C ARG A 264 4.14 -11.25 -18.17
N LEU A 265 3.95 -10.09 -17.55
CA LEU A 265 2.67 -9.38 -17.53
C LEU A 265 2.47 -8.69 -18.89
N SER A 266 3.51 -8.03 -19.43
CA SER A 266 3.44 -7.37 -20.74
C SER A 266 3.35 -8.35 -21.92
N SER A 267 4.00 -9.53 -21.84
CA SER A 267 3.91 -10.52 -22.91
C SER A 267 2.55 -11.22 -23.00
N LYS A 268 1.71 -11.12 -21.96
CA LYS A 268 0.38 -11.70 -21.92
C LYS A 268 -0.72 -10.75 -22.40
N SER A 269 -0.46 -9.45 -22.42
CA SER A 269 -1.37 -8.45 -22.98
C SER A 269 -1.28 -8.34 -24.51
N GLU A 270 -0.32 -9.03 -25.14
CA GLU A 270 -0.13 -9.05 -26.60
C GLU A 270 -0.68 -10.34 -27.28
N GLU A 271 -1.23 -11.28 -26.51
CA GLU A 271 -1.93 -12.50 -26.98
C GLU A 271 -3.46 -12.34 -26.86
#